data_AF-A0A0C2NPK7-F1
#
_entry.id   AF-A0A0C2NPK7-F1
#
_cell.length_a   1.000
_cell.length_b   1.000
_cell.length_c   1.000
_cell.angle_alpha   90.00
_cell.angle_beta   90.00
_cell.angle_gamma   90.00
#
_symmetry.space_group_name_H-M   'P 1'
#
loop_
_entity.id
_entity.type
_entity.pdbx_description
1 polymer ?
#
loop_
_entity_poly.entity_id
_entity_poly.type
_entity_poly.pdbx_seq_one_letter_code
_entity_poly.pdbx_strand_id
1 'polypeptide(L)'
;MYIKSKGNIIISTILTFSIVMLLGSFSFIVMKNNNEMSYLYSNDGDIYSLLEDEEKSLLSFNKQLNKMKKEEIFIENFNIKDDISELQYEVEKDKFYLLTGDNICRELKYMFNESKVFLIPVYKNIDINS
;
A
#
# COMPACT_ATOMS: atom_id res chain seq x y z
N MET A 1 -24.27 -19.95 48.52
CA MET A 1 -23.19 -20.68 47.80
C MET A 1 -23.42 -20.68 46.28
N TYR A 2 -24.63 -20.98 45.80
CA TYR A 2 -24.99 -21.04 44.36
C TYR A 2 -24.83 -19.73 43.57
N ILE A 3 -25.17 -18.58 44.17
CA ILE A 3 -25.01 -17.25 43.53
C ILE A 3 -23.53 -16.91 43.31
N LYS A 4 -22.67 -17.29 44.27
CA LYS A 4 -21.22 -17.05 44.21
C LYS A 4 -20.55 -17.92 43.13
N SER A 5 -21.02 -19.16 42.93
CA SER A 5 -20.49 -20.00 41.85
C SER A 5 -20.94 -19.52 40.47
N LYS A 6 -22.19 -19.09 40.29
CA LYS A 6 -22.66 -18.48 39.03
C LYS A 6 -21.92 -17.19 38.70
N GLY A 7 -21.68 -16.32 39.69
CA GLY A 7 -20.88 -15.11 39.50
C GLY A 7 -19.44 -15.41 39.06
N ASN A 8 -18.79 -16.38 39.70
CA ASN A 8 -17.45 -16.81 39.32
C ASN A 8 -17.39 -17.40 37.90
N ILE A 9 -18.42 -18.15 37.50
CA ILE A 9 -18.52 -18.68 36.13
C ILE A 9 -18.59 -17.52 35.13
N ILE A 10 -19.45 -16.53 35.36
CA ILE A 10 -19.59 -15.37 34.46
C ILE A 10 -18.28 -14.60 34.35
N ILE A 11 -17.63 -14.31 35.48
CA ILE A 11 -16.33 -13.60 35.50
C ILE A 11 -15.27 -14.41 34.75
N SER A 12 -15.17 -15.71 35.00
CA SER A 12 -14.23 -16.58 34.30
C SER A 12 -14.49 -16.61 32.80
N THR A 13 -15.76 -16.68 32.38
CA THR A 13 -16.13 -16.67 30.96
C THR A 13 -15.74 -15.35 30.29
N ILE A 14 -16.05 -14.20 30.91
CA ILE A 14 -15.67 -12.89 30.37
C ILE A 14 -14.14 -12.80 30.24
N LEU A 15 -13.41 -13.22 31.27
CA LEU A 15 -11.95 -13.17 31.29
C LEU A 15 -11.34 -14.07 30.20
N THR A 16 -11.89 -15.27 29.99
CA THR A 16 -11.47 -16.14 28.87
C THR A 16 -11.76 -15.51 27.50
N PHE A 17 -12.93 -14.89 27.32
CA PHE A 17 -13.27 -14.20 26.07
C PHE A 17 -12.33 -13.01 25.78
N SER A 18 -12.00 -12.22 26.80
CA SER A 18 -11.06 -11.10 26.66
C SER A 18 -9.67 -11.58 26.22
N ILE A 19 -9.18 -12.67 26.78
CA ILE A 19 -7.88 -13.26 26.39
C ILE A 19 -7.93 -13.75 24.93
N VAL A 20 -9.00 -14.45 24.54
CA VAL A 20 -9.16 -14.94 23.16
C VAL A 20 -9.20 -13.77 22.16
N MET A 21 -9.89 -12.68 22.47
CA MET A 21 -9.91 -11.50 21.59
C MET A 21 -8.56 -10.81 21.48
N LEU A 22 -7.81 -10.70 22.58
CA LEU A 22 -6.45 -10.18 22.58
C LEU A 22 -5.55 -11.03 21.69
N LEU A 23 -5.54 -12.34 21.89
CA LEU A 23 -4.75 -13.28 21.09
C LEU A 23 -5.14 -13.23 19.62
N GLY A 24 -6.43 -13.20 19.30
CA GLY A 24 -6.92 -13.08 17.92
C GLY A 24 -6.43 -11.80 17.23
N SER A 25 -6.44 -10.68 17.95
CA SER A 25 -5.93 -9.40 17.43
C SER A 25 -4.44 -9.46 17.13
N PHE A 26 -3.64 -10.04 18.04
CA PHE A 26 -2.21 -10.26 17.81
C PHE A 26 -1.94 -11.21 16.64
N SER A 27 -2.63 -12.34 16.57
CA SER A 27 -2.49 -13.29 15.45
C SER A 27 -2.85 -12.66 14.11
N PHE A 28 -3.87 -11.81 14.05
CA PHE A 28 -4.23 -11.09 12.83
C PHE A 28 -3.12 -10.13 12.38
N ILE A 29 -2.53 -9.37 13.31
CA ILE A 29 -1.41 -8.47 13.00
C ILE A 29 -0.21 -9.27 12.49
N VAL A 30 0.14 -10.37 13.16
CA VAL A 30 1.26 -11.24 12.73
C VAL A 30 0.97 -11.84 11.35
N MET A 31 -0.24 -12.30 11.09
CA MET A 31 -0.62 -12.86 9.78
C MET A 31 -0.53 -11.82 8.68
N LYS A 32 -1.02 -10.59 8.91
CA LYS A 32 -0.90 -9.48 7.97
C LYS A 32 0.56 -9.19 7.64
N ASN A 33 1.39 -9.05 8.67
CA ASN A 33 2.82 -8.77 8.49
C ASN A 33 3.54 -9.92 7.78
N ASN A 34 3.22 -11.18 8.10
CA ASN A 34 3.78 -12.33 7.41
C ASN A 34 3.39 -12.38 5.94
N ASN A 35 2.18 -11.96 5.59
CA ASN A 35 1.73 -11.93 4.20
C ASN A 35 2.44 -10.82 3.40
N GLU A 36 2.62 -9.64 4.00
CA GLU A 36 3.44 -8.56 3.44
C GLU A 36 4.90 -9.02 3.27
N MET A 37 5.47 -9.68 4.28
CA MET A 37 6.82 -10.21 4.27
C MET A 37 7.02 -11.36 3.26
N SER A 38 6.03 -12.25 3.11
CA SER A 38 6.07 -13.34 2.14
C SER A 38 6.21 -12.82 0.71
N TYR A 39 5.58 -11.68 0.41
CA TYR A 39 5.69 -11.04 -0.89
C TYR A 39 7.11 -10.47 -1.13
N LEU A 40 7.75 -9.93 -0.10
CA LEU A 40 9.15 -9.47 -0.18
C LEU A 40 10.10 -10.63 -0.52
N TYR A 41 9.93 -11.75 0.16
CA TYR A 41 10.77 -12.93 -0.04
C TYR A 41 10.50 -13.66 -1.36
N SER A 42 9.27 -13.66 -1.87
CA SER A 42 8.94 -14.34 -3.13
C SER A 42 9.49 -13.61 -4.35
N ASN A 43 9.58 -12.29 -4.28
CA ASN A 43 9.95 -11.44 -5.42
C ASN A 43 11.38 -10.90 -5.33
N ASP A 44 12.15 -11.28 -4.29
CA ASP A 44 13.51 -10.79 -4.01
C ASP A 44 13.65 -9.26 -4.17
N GLY A 45 12.56 -8.56 -3.86
CA GLY A 45 12.31 -7.18 -4.27
C GLY A 45 11.81 -6.34 -3.12
N ASP A 46 12.56 -5.29 -2.77
CA ASP A 46 12.10 -4.26 -1.84
C ASP A 46 11.38 -3.14 -2.63
N ILE A 47 10.76 -2.15 -1.96
CA ILE A 47 10.25 -0.92 -2.59
C ILE A 47 11.36 -0.16 -3.35
N TYR A 48 12.62 -0.49 -3.09
CA TYR A 48 13.81 0.06 -3.74
C TYR A 48 14.33 -0.81 -4.90
N SER A 49 13.75 -1.98 -5.15
CA SER A 49 14.07 -2.80 -6.32
C SER A 49 13.33 -2.25 -7.55
N LEU A 50 13.74 -1.06 -7.96
CA LEU A 50 13.34 -0.40 -9.21
C LEU A 50 14.38 -0.71 -10.28
N LEU A 51 13.94 -0.92 -11.52
CA LEU A 51 14.85 -0.90 -12.65
C LEU A 51 15.38 0.53 -12.85
N GLU A 52 16.59 0.69 -13.40
CA GLU A 52 17.22 2.01 -13.56
C GLU A 52 16.34 2.97 -14.38
N ASP A 53 15.66 2.45 -15.42
CA ASP A 53 14.74 3.22 -16.24
C ASP A 53 13.44 3.57 -15.51
N GLU A 54 12.97 2.68 -14.63
CA GLU A 54 11.80 2.91 -13.77
C GLU A 54 12.10 4.04 -12.77
N GLU A 55 13.28 4.01 -12.14
CA GLU A 55 13.72 5.04 -11.20
C GLU A 55 13.85 6.41 -11.90
N LYS A 56 14.46 6.46 -13.09
CA LYS A 56 14.59 7.69 -13.89
C LYS A 56 13.22 8.26 -14.28
N SER A 57 12.32 7.41 -14.75
CA SER A 57 10.96 7.79 -15.14
C SER A 57 10.19 8.34 -13.93
N LEU A 58 10.22 7.61 -12.80
CA LEU A 58 9.57 8.02 -11.57
C LEU A 58 10.09 9.37 -11.05
N LEU A 59 11.41 9.61 -11.11
CA LEU A 59 12.01 10.88 -10.74
C LEU A 59 11.56 12.02 -11.67
N SER A 60 11.48 11.75 -12.97
CA SER A 60 10.97 12.70 -13.97
C SER A 60 9.52 13.08 -13.68
N PHE A 61 8.66 12.09 -13.46
CA PHE A 61 7.25 12.32 -13.15
C PHE A 61 7.05 13.06 -11.82
N ASN A 62 7.79 12.70 -10.76
CA ASN A 62 7.78 13.45 -9.50
C ASN A 62 8.10 14.93 -9.74
N LYS A 63 9.11 15.24 -10.57
CA LYS A 63 9.45 16.64 -10.91
C LYS A 63 8.35 17.32 -11.72
N GLN A 64 7.67 16.61 -12.61
CA GLN A 64 6.57 17.17 -13.41
C GLN A 64 5.34 17.46 -12.55
N LEU A 65 4.93 16.52 -11.69
CA LEU A 65 3.81 16.72 -10.77
C LEU A 65 4.06 17.90 -9.83
N ASN A 66 5.28 18.05 -9.33
CA ASN A 66 5.64 19.18 -8.46
C ASN A 66 5.70 20.54 -9.17
N LYS A 67 5.56 20.60 -10.50
CA LYS A 67 5.36 21.85 -11.24
C LYS A 67 3.87 22.18 -11.44
N MET A 68 2.99 21.19 -11.34
CA MET A 68 1.55 21.37 -11.42
C MET A 68 1.03 21.92 -10.09
N LYS A 69 -0.10 22.64 -10.13
CA LYS A 69 -0.75 23.06 -8.88
C LYS A 69 -1.38 21.84 -8.22
N LYS A 70 -1.28 21.77 -6.89
CA LYS A 70 -1.82 20.66 -6.10
C LYS A 70 -3.29 20.40 -6.38
N GLU A 71 -4.08 21.47 -6.53
CA GLU A 71 -5.52 21.35 -6.79
C GLU A 71 -5.82 20.75 -8.16
N GLU A 72 -4.91 20.85 -9.13
CA GLU A 72 -5.11 20.42 -10.52
C GLU A 72 -4.78 18.94 -10.72
N ILE A 73 -3.94 18.34 -9.87
CA ILE A 73 -3.46 16.95 -10.02
C ILE A 73 -4.59 15.94 -9.76
N PHE A 74 -5.51 16.22 -8.83
CA PHE A 74 -6.48 15.22 -8.34
C PHE A 74 -7.91 15.47 -8.86
N ILE A 75 -8.06 16.29 -9.90
CA ILE A 75 -9.39 16.67 -10.44
C ILE A 75 -9.98 15.53 -11.28
N GLU A 76 -9.15 14.93 -12.12
CA GLU A 76 -9.58 13.94 -13.10
C GLU A 76 -8.52 12.86 -13.28
N ASN A 77 -8.92 11.74 -13.88
CA ASN A 77 -7.98 10.71 -14.29
C ASN A 77 -7.04 11.32 -15.33
N PHE A 78 -5.74 11.09 -15.17
CA PHE A 78 -4.77 11.60 -16.13
C PHE A 78 -3.66 10.58 -16.37
N ASN A 79 -3.11 10.64 -17.57
CA ASN A 79 -1.95 9.85 -17.96
C ASN A 79 -0.87 10.77 -18.49
N ILE A 80 0.33 10.68 -17.91
CA ILE A 80 1.54 11.36 -18.38
C ILE A 80 2.47 10.28 -18.91
N LYS A 81 2.89 10.41 -20.17
CA LYS A 81 3.84 9.49 -20.80
C LYS A 81 5.20 10.15 -20.95
N ASP A 82 6.25 9.37 -20.75
CA ASP A 82 7.58 9.66 -21.27
C ASP A 82 7.95 8.63 -22.35
N ASP A 83 9.21 8.59 -22.78
CA ASP A 83 9.67 7.70 -23.86
C ASP A 83 9.60 6.20 -23.51
N ILE A 84 9.56 5.85 -22.21
CA ILE A 84 9.74 4.48 -21.71
C ILE A 84 8.55 4.02 -20.84
N SER A 85 7.92 4.95 -20.13
CA SER A 85 6.95 4.72 -19.08
C SER A 85 5.75 5.66 -19.16
N GLU A 86 4.66 5.25 -18.51
CA GLU A 86 3.42 6.01 -18.37
C GLU A 86 2.99 6.06 -16.91
N LEU A 87 2.85 7.26 -16.37
CA LEU A 87 2.23 7.50 -15.07
C LEU A 87 0.73 7.73 -15.26
N GLN A 88 -0.09 6.90 -14.63
CA GLN A 88 -1.54 7.04 -14.62
C GLN A 88 -2.03 7.37 -13.21
N TYR A 89 -2.99 8.27 -13.11
CA TYR A 89 -3.73 8.53 -11.87
C TYR A 89 -5.19 8.16 -12.07
N GLU A 90 -5.73 7.35 -11.14
CA GLU A 90 -7.14 7.01 -11.08
C GLU A 90 -7.79 7.66 -9.84
N VAL A 91 -8.67 8.62 -10.07
CA VAL A 91 -9.41 9.36 -9.03
C VAL A 91 -10.30 8.42 -8.21
N GLU A 92 -11.00 7.49 -8.86
CA GLU A 92 -11.94 6.59 -8.17
C GLU A 92 -11.25 5.71 -7.13
N LYS A 93 -10.01 5.29 -7.40
CA LYS A 93 -9.21 4.46 -6.50
C LYS A 93 -8.26 5.27 -5.62
N ASP A 94 -8.09 6.56 -5.92
CA ASP A 94 -7.09 7.45 -5.34
C ASP A 94 -5.66 6.86 -5.39
N LYS A 95 -5.26 6.41 -6.58
CA LYS A 95 -4.00 5.68 -6.79
C LYS A 95 -3.26 6.10 -8.03
N PHE A 96 -1.94 6.02 -7.93
CA PHE A 96 -1.03 6.16 -9.06
C PHE A 96 -0.55 4.79 -9.53
N TYR A 97 -0.37 4.67 -10.83
CA TYR A 97 0.16 3.48 -11.49
C TYR A 97 1.29 3.90 -12.42
N LEU A 98 2.44 3.24 -12.31
CA LEU A 98 3.55 3.37 -13.23
C LEU A 98 3.56 2.16 -14.15
N LEU A 99 3.29 2.38 -15.43
CA LEU A 99 3.41 1.36 -16.47
C LEU A 99 4.74 1.55 -17.18
N THR A 100 5.58 0.53 -17.19
CA THR A 100 6.83 0.52 -17.95
C THR A 100 6.68 -0.41 -19.16
N GLY A 101 7.45 -0.15 -20.23
CA GLY A 101 7.39 -0.92 -21.49
C GLY A 101 7.49 -2.45 -21.36
N ASP A 102 8.01 -2.96 -20.24
CA ASP A 102 8.11 -4.40 -19.92
C ASP A 102 6.80 -5.02 -19.40
N ASN A 103 5.62 -4.42 -19.64
CA ASN A 103 4.32 -4.83 -19.09
C ASN A 103 4.23 -4.87 -17.56
N ILE A 104 5.15 -4.19 -16.88
CA ILE A 104 5.14 -4.05 -15.43
C ILE A 104 4.24 -2.86 -15.09
N CYS A 105 3.15 -3.11 -14.35
CA CYS A 105 2.35 -2.05 -13.73
C CYS A 105 2.66 -2.03 -12.23
N ARG A 106 3.31 -0.97 -11.75
CA ARG A 106 3.58 -0.78 -10.34
C ARG A 106 2.60 0.21 -9.73
N GLU A 107 1.93 -0.19 -8.66
CA GLU A 107 1.14 0.75 -7.86
C GLU A 107 2.09 1.69 -7.10
N LEU A 108 1.74 2.97 -7.04
CA LEU A 108 2.48 3.99 -6.30
C LEU A 108 1.58 4.58 -5.23
N LYS A 109 2.11 4.67 -4.01
CA LYS A 109 1.55 5.56 -2.98
C LYS A 109 2.06 6.96 -3.20
N TYR A 110 1.30 7.94 -2.75
CA TYR A 110 1.77 9.32 -2.74
C TYR A 110 1.70 9.90 -1.34
N MET A 111 2.60 10.83 -1.06
CA MET A 111 2.61 11.62 0.17
C MET A 111 2.71 13.09 -0.17
N PHE A 112 2.00 13.91 0.60
CA PHE A 112 2.17 15.35 0.59
C PHE A 112 3.06 15.77 1.75
N ASN A 113 4.13 16.49 1.43
CA ASN A 113 4.86 17.25 2.42
C ASN A 113 4.98 18.70 1.94
N GLU A 114 4.53 19.63 2.77
CA GLU A 114 4.38 21.05 2.43
C GLU A 114 3.53 21.24 1.16
N SER A 115 4.18 21.55 0.03
CA SER A 115 3.58 21.80 -1.28
C SER A 115 4.06 20.81 -2.34
N LYS A 116 4.73 19.73 -1.94
CA LYS A 116 5.28 18.74 -2.86
C LYS A 116 4.57 17.40 -2.75
N VAL A 117 4.34 16.78 -3.90
CA VAL A 117 3.92 15.39 -4.06
C VAL A 117 5.18 14.52 -4.13
N PHE A 118 5.19 13.45 -3.36
CA PHE A 118 6.20 12.40 -3.42
C PHE A 118 5.51 11.10 -3.81
N LEU A 119 5.84 10.59 -4.99
CA LEU A 119 5.48 9.23 -5.42
C LEU A 119 6.43 8.23 -4.77
N ILE A 120 5.87 7.20 -4.15
CA ILE A 120 6.56 6.15 -3.41
C ILE A 120 6.13 4.80 -4.01
N PRO A 121 7.07 4.01 -4.55
CA PRO A 121 6.77 2.66 -5.03
C PRO A 121 6.15 1.81 -3.94
N VAL A 122 5.20 0.94 -4.29
CA VAL A 122 4.82 -0.17 -3.42
C VAL A 122 5.40 -1.48 -3.93
N TYR A 123 5.45 -2.45 -3.02
CA TYR A 123 5.89 -3.80 -3.33
C TYR A 123 5.04 -4.45 -4.43
N LYS A 124 3.73 -4.17 -4.45
CA LYS A 124 2.77 -4.85 -5.30
C LYS A 124 2.91 -4.44 -6.77
N ASN A 125 3.43 -5.35 -7.58
CA ASN A 125 3.38 -5.29 -9.03
C ASN A 125 2.10 -5.98 -9.49
N ILE A 126 1.46 -5.40 -10.49
CA ILE A 126 0.30 -5.94 -11.17
C ILE A 126 0.79 -6.37 -12.55
N ASP A 127 0.77 -7.67 -12.82
CA ASP A 127 1.00 -8.15 -14.19
C ASP A 127 -0.20 -7.81 -15.04
N ILE A 128 0.00 -6.99 -16.07
CA ILE A 128 -1.07 -6.53 -16.97
C ILE A 128 -1.63 -7.69 -17.83
N ASN A 129 -0.94 -8.84 -17.87
CA ASN A 129 -1.28 -9.99 -18.72
C ASN A 129 -1.86 -11.21 -17.96
N SER A 130 -2.48 -11.03 -16.79
CA SER A 130 -3.16 -12.14 -16.07
C SER A 130 -4.60 -12.36 -16.54
#